data_AF-A0A7K2JX53-F1
#
_entry.id   AF-A0A7K2JX53-F1
#
_cell.length_a   1.000
_cell.length_b   1.000
_cell.length_c   1.000
_cell.angle_alpha   90.00
_cell.angle_beta   90.00
_cell.angle_gamma   90.00
#
_symmetry.space_group_name_H-M   'P 1'
#
loop_
_entity.id
_entity.type
_entity.pdbx_description
1 polymer ?
#
loop_
_entity_poly.entity_id
_entity_poly.type
_entity_poly.pdbx_seq_one_letter_code
_entity_poly.pdbx_strand_id
1 'polypeptide(L)' 'MTGWLGDLQIRRTDWDQTPIADFLCTACGTHRRIAGREKVTDFLRDNPTTAHRAVCRPTKRGAAA' A
#
# COMPACT_ATOMS: atom_id res chain seq x y z
N MET A 1 -1.71 13.34 -10.15
CA MET A 1 -2.11 13.25 -8.73
C MET A 1 -1.44 12.04 -8.10
N THR A 2 -0.36 12.27 -7.37
CA THR A 2 0.18 11.34 -6.36
C THR A 2 -0.57 11.59 -5.06
N GLY A 3 -0.98 10.53 -4.38
CA GLY A 3 -1.75 10.62 -3.13
C GLY A 3 -1.27 9.58 -2.13
N TRP A 4 -1.29 9.96 -0.85
CA TRP A 4 -1.04 9.05 0.28
C TRP A 4 -2.38 8.70 0.92
N LEU A 5 -2.60 7.41 1.15
CA LEU A 5 -3.79 6.92 1.84
C LEU A 5 -3.32 5.93 2.90
N GLY A 6 -2.99 6.44 4.09
CA GLY A 6 -2.55 5.66 5.26
C GLY A 6 -1.60 4.50 4.92
N ASP A 7 -0.30 4.78 4.84
CA ASP A 7 0.76 3.81 4.49
C ASP A 7 0.73 3.27 3.04
N LEU A 8 -0.24 3.71 2.23
CA LEU A 8 -0.34 3.39 0.81
C LEU A 8 0.10 4.56 -0.06
N GLN A 9 1.10 4.33 -0.91
CA GLN A 9 1.49 5.25 -1.96
C GLN A 9 0.93 4.78 -3.31
N ILE A 10 0.09 5.61 -3.93
CA ILE A 10 -0.38 5.35 -5.30
C ILE A 10 0.39 6.27 -6.25
N ARG A 11 1.13 5.67 -7.18
CA ARG A 11 1.82 6.40 -8.25
C ARG A 11 1.14 6.07 -9.57
N ARG A 12 0.67 7.12 -10.25
CA ARG A 12 0.45 7.05 -11.69
C ARG A 12 1.77 7.44 -12.34
N THR A 13 2.40 6.53 -13.06
CA THR A 13 3.36 6.92 -14.08
C THR A 13 2.57 7.49 -15.26
N ASP A 14 3.06 8.56 -15.87
CA ASP A 14 2.30 9.40 -16.80
C ASP A 14 2.09 8.77 -18.20
N TRP A 15 1.03 9.20 -18.90
CA TRP A 15 0.57 8.86 -20.27
C TRP A 15 0.74 7.40 -20.75
N ASP A 16 -0.39 6.66 -20.77
CA ASP A 16 -0.51 5.25 -21.20
C ASP A 16 0.09 4.20 -20.25
N GLN A 17 0.43 4.60 -19.02
CA GLN A 17 1.16 3.71 -18.10
C GLN A 17 0.31 3.01 -17.04
N THR A 18 0.68 1.74 -16.87
CA THR A 18 0.29 0.79 -15.83
C THR A 18 0.30 1.44 -14.44
N PRO A 19 -0.87 1.60 -13.77
CA PRO A 19 -0.91 2.17 -12.44
C PRO A 19 -0.21 1.23 -11.44
N ILE A 20 0.44 1.83 -10.44
CA ILE A 20 1.14 1.10 -9.38
C ILE A 20 0.60 1.55 -8.01
N ALA A 21 0.30 0.58 -7.16
CA ALA A 21 0.01 0.77 -5.74
C ALA A 21 1.11 0.11 -4.91
N ASP A 22 1.79 0.89 -4.10
CA ASP A 22 2.80 0.45 -3.13
C ASP A 22 2.22 0.57 -1.73
N PHE A 23 2.03 -0.56 -1.05
CA PHE A 23 1.60 -0.64 0.34
C PHE A 23 2.81 -0.90 1.24
N LEU A 24 3.07 -0.02 2.20
CA LEU A 24 4.16 -0.15 3.16
C LEU A 24 3.65 0.08 4.59
N CYS A 25 3.43 -1.00 5.35
CA CYS A 25 3.11 -0.86 6.76
C CYS A 25 4.35 -0.48 7.56
N THR A 26 4.35 0.69 8.20
CA THR A 26 5.47 1.16 9.03
C THR A 26 5.56 0.45 10.38
N ALA A 27 4.47 -0.16 10.86
CA ALA A 27 4.43 -0.87 12.14
C ALA A 27 5.13 -2.24 12.09
N CYS A 28 4.94 -3.01 11.01
CA CYS A 28 5.53 -4.35 10.86
C CYS A 28 6.55 -4.45 9.72
N GLY A 29 6.69 -3.41 8.89
CA GLY A 29 7.58 -3.39 7.72
C GLY A 29 7.06 -4.16 6.52
N THR A 30 5.78 -4.57 6.49
CA THR A 30 5.20 -5.28 5.34
C THR A 30 5.16 -4.36 4.12
N HIS A 31 5.80 -4.78 3.03
CA HIS A 31 5.79 -4.09 1.75
C HIS A 31 5.13 -4.94 0.66
N ARG A 32 4.20 -4.37 -0.10
CA ARG A 32 3.58 -5.01 -1.28
C ARG A 32 3.47 -3.99 -2.41
N ARG A 33 3.95 -4.38 -3.60
CA ARG A 33 3.82 -3.60 -4.83
C ARG A 33 2.86 -4.29 -5.79
N ILE A 34 1.87 -3.56 -6.27
CA ILE A 34 0.85 -4.03 -7.21
C ILE A 34 0.91 -3.13 -8.44
N ALA A 35 1.01 -3.73 -9.63
CA ALA A 35 1.02 -3.00 -10.90
C ALA A 35 -0.09 -3.55 -11.83
N GLY A 36 -0.77 -2.66 -12.54
CA GLY A 36 -1.86 -3.01 -13.48
C GLY A 36 -3.18 -2.38 -13.06
N ARG A 37 -3.94 -1.85 -14.02
CA ARG A 37 -5.18 -1.11 -13.74
C ARG A 37 -6.21 -1.92 -12.98
N GLU A 38 -6.51 -3.12 -13.45
CA GLU A 38 -7.45 -4.03 -12.80
C GLU A 38 -6.93 -4.45 -11.42
N LYS A 39 -5.68 -4.93 -11.36
CA LYS A 39 -5.05 -5.36 -10.10
C LYS A 39 -5.00 -4.27 -9.04
N VAL A 40 -4.68 -3.03 -9.42
CA VAL A 40 -4.69 -1.88 -8.51
C VAL A 40 -6.12 -1.56 -8.07
N THR A 41 -7.08 -1.60 -8.98
CA THR A 41 -8.49 -1.34 -8.64
C THR A 41 -9.02 -2.39 -7.66
N ASP A 42 -8.74 -3.66 -7.89
CA ASP A 42 -9.14 -4.77 -7.02
C ASP A 42 -8.43 -4.67 -5.67
N PHE A 43 -7.11 -4.43 -5.69
CA PHE A 43 -6.33 -4.23 -4.47
C PHE A 43 -6.85 -3.10 -3.61
N LEU A 44 -7.31 -1.98 -4.21
CA LEU A 44 -7.92 -0.87 -3.50
C LEU A 44 -9.33 -1.19 -2.98
N ARG A 45 -10.13 -1.91 -3.77
CA ARG A 45 -11.47 -2.36 -3.38
C ARG A 45 -11.42 -3.27 -2.15
N ASP A 46 -10.41 -4.12 -2.05
CA ASP A 46 -10.18 -5.02 -0.91
C ASP A 46 -9.75 -4.29 0.38
N ASN A 47 -9.57 -2.96 0.34
CA ASN A 47 -9.17 -2.13 1.47
C ASN A 47 -7.90 -2.70 2.16
N PRO A 48 -6.74 -2.61 1.49
CA PRO A 48 -5.56 -3.40 1.83
C PRO A 48 -4.98 -3.01 3.18
N THR A 49 -5.17 -1.75 3.60
CA THR A 49 -4.82 -1.26 4.94
C THR A 49 -5.65 -1.97 6.02
N THR A 50 -6.96 -2.09 5.83
CA THR A 50 -7.86 -2.78 6.78
C THR A 50 -7.59 -4.28 6.81
N ALA A 51 -7.44 -4.91 5.64
CA ALA A 51 -7.11 -6.32 5.53
C ALA A 51 -5.76 -6.65 6.20
N HIS A 52 -4.76 -5.80 6.02
CA HIS A 52 -3.47 -5.96 6.69
C HIS A 52 -3.57 -5.74 8.20
N ARG A 53 -4.31 -4.71 8.66
CA ARG A 53 -4.45 -4.39 10.08
C ARG A 53 -4.98 -5.57 10.90
N ALA A 54 -5.86 -6.40 10.34
CA ALA A 54 -6.41 -7.58 11.01
C ALA A 54 -5.35 -8.64 11.36
N VAL A 55 -4.25 -8.70 10.61
CA VAL A 55 -3.16 -9.68 10.80
C VAL A 55 -1.83 -9.04 11.16
N CYS A 56 -1.78 -7.71 11.25
CA CYS A 56 -0.57 -6.96 11.50
C CYS A 56 -0.04 -7.29 12.90
N ARG A 57 1.19 -7.81 12.95
CA ARG A 57 1.96 -7.97 14.17
C ARG A 57 3.04 -6.90 14.19
N PRO A 58 2.86 -5.80 14.95
CA PRO A 58 3.85 -4.74 15.01
C PRO A 58 5.19 -5.32 15.43
N THR A 59 6.22 -5.06 14.63
CA THR A 59 7.58 -5.33 15.07
C THR A 59 7.94 -4.27 16.10
N LYS A 60 8.65 -4.63 17.17
CA LYS A 60 9.08 -3.68 18.23
C LYS A 60 9.95 -2.51 17.72
N ARG A 61 10.22 -2.44 16.41
CA ARG A 61 11.00 -1.41 15.73
C ARG A 61 10.26 -0.09 15.50
N GLY A 62 8.99 0.03 15.93
CA GLY A 62 8.22 1.28 15.95
C GLY A 62 8.03 1.92 17.34
N ALA A 63 8.69 1.41 18.38
CA ALA A 63 8.60 1.94 19.75
C ALA A 63 9.93 2.57 20.24
N ALA A 64 10.81 2.97 19.33
CA ALA A 64 12.06 3.62 19.70
C ALA A 64 12.32 4.85 18.81
N ALA A 65 12.51 5.98 19.52
CA ALA A 65 12.92 7.31 19.11
C ALA A 65 11.84 8.23 18.52
#